data_AF-A0A151BKH3-F1
#
_entry.id   AF-A0A151BKH3-F1
#
_cell.length_a   1.000
_cell.length_b   1.000
_cell.length_c   1.000
_cell.angle_alpha   90.00
_cell.angle_beta   90.00
_cell.angle_gamma   90.00
#
_symmetry.space_group_name_H-M   'P 1'
#
loop_
_entity.id
_entity.type
_entity.pdbx_description
1 polymer ?
#
loop_
_entity_poly.entity_id
_entity_poly.type
_entity_poly.pdbx_seq_one_letter_code
_entity_poly.pdbx_strand_id
1 'polypeptide(L)'
;MDDETRGIFATRAPPRPNPIGISIVKLTGIEGNTLRIRGVDIVDGTPLLDIKPYVPEFDVRKAERIGWLERRVSKLHKTRDDGRFSKDVST
;
A
#
# COMPACT_ATOMS: atom_id res chain seq x y z
N MET A 1 0.60 10.64 7.25
CA MET A 1 -0.75 10.42 7.85
C MET A 1 -0.84 11.28 9.10
N ASP A 2 -1.94 11.31 9.87
CA ASP A 2 -2.07 12.25 11.00
C ASP A 2 -1.02 12.02 12.10
N ASP A 3 -0.93 12.96 13.04
CA ASP A 3 0.07 12.98 14.12
C ASP A 3 -0.42 12.26 15.39
N GLU A 4 -1.61 11.66 15.35
CA GLU A 4 -2.18 10.91 16.46
C GLU A 4 -1.75 9.44 16.40
N THR A 5 -1.31 8.88 17.53
CA THR A 5 -1.05 7.44 17.64
C THR A 5 -2.33 6.65 17.39
N ARG A 6 -2.24 5.65 16.49
CA ARG A 6 -3.31 4.71 16.19
C ARG A 6 -2.82 3.28 16.44
N GLY A 7 -3.71 2.40 16.88
CA GLY A 7 -3.40 0.97 16.96
C GLY A 7 -3.01 0.42 15.58
N ILE A 8 -2.01 -0.46 15.51
CA ILE A 8 -1.40 -0.89 14.24
C ILE A 8 -2.42 -1.48 13.25
N PHE A 9 -3.41 -2.23 13.75
CA PHE A 9 -4.46 -2.84 12.92
C PHE A 9 -5.51 -1.86 12.40
N ALA A 10 -5.57 -0.65 12.94
CA ALA A 10 -6.41 0.45 12.44
C ALA A 10 -5.70 1.29 11.36
N THR A 11 -4.51 0.87 10.91
CA THR A 11 -3.67 1.56 9.93
C THR A 11 -3.17 0.60 8.85
N ARG A 12 -2.44 1.15 7.87
CA ARG A 12 -1.67 0.41 6.86
C ARG A 12 -0.15 0.56 7.04
N ALA A 13 0.32 0.87 8.26
CA ALA A 13 1.75 1.09 8.47
C ALA A 13 2.55 -0.22 8.25
N PRO A 14 3.75 -0.16 7.62
CA PRO A 14 4.60 -1.34 7.37
C PRO A 14 5.03 -2.17 8.61
N PRO A 15 5.34 -1.58 9.79
CA PRO A 15 5.80 -2.35 10.94
C PRO A 15 4.63 -3.08 11.64
N ARG A 16 4.31 -4.27 11.15
CA ARG A 16 3.22 -5.14 11.64
C ARG A 16 3.78 -6.48 12.08
N PRO A 17 3.08 -7.26 12.94
CA PRO A 17 3.52 -8.60 13.32
C PRO A 17 3.78 -9.51 12.11
N ASN A 18 2.95 -9.38 11.07
CA ASN A 18 3.16 -9.99 9.76
C ASN A 18 3.28 -8.87 8.72
N PRO A 19 4.49 -8.53 8.23
CA PRO A 19 4.74 -7.36 7.37
C PRO A 19 4.34 -7.66 5.90
N ILE A 20 3.07 -7.95 5.68
CA ILE A 20 2.51 -8.25 4.35
C ILE A 20 1.83 -6.99 3.82
N GLY A 21 2.36 -6.47 2.71
CA GLY A 21 1.76 -5.40 1.90
C GLY A 21 0.86 -5.95 0.80
N ILE A 22 -0.12 -5.16 0.38
CA ILE A 22 -1.02 -5.49 -0.73
C ILE A 22 -1.17 -4.24 -1.59
N SER A 23 -0.88 -4.37 -2.88
CA SER A 23 -0.99 -3.29 -3.86
C SER A 23 -1.88 -3.74 -5.01
N ILE A 24 -2.88 -2.93 -5.37
CA ILE A 24 -3.63 -3.11 -6.61
C ILE A 24 -2.88 -2.33 -7.69
N VAL A 25 -2.38 -3.04 -8.69
CA VAL A 25 -1.46 -2.50 -9.70
C VAL A 25 -2.04 -2.62 -11.10
N LYS A 26 -1.62 -1.73 -12.00
CA LYS A 26 -1.95 -1.85 -13.42
C LYS A 26 -0.91 -2.71 -14.11
N LEU A 27 -1.31 -3.86 -14.66
CA LEU A 27 -0.48 -4.63 -15.58
C LEU A 27 -0.37 -3.91 -16.93
N THR A 28 0.85 -3.74 -17.41
CA THR A 28 1.17 -3.03 -18.66
C THR A 28 1.90 -3.90 -19.67
N GLY A 29 2.37 -5.08 -19.28
CA GLY A 29 3.02 -6.03 -20.18
C GLY A 29 3.45 -7.30 -19.46
N ILE A 30 3.62 -8.37 -20.24
CA ILE A 30 4.09 -9.68 -19.78
C ILE A 30 5.22 -10.10 -20.72
N GLU A 31 6.39 -10.42 -20.16
CA GLU A 31 7.58 -10.89 -20.87
C GLU A 31 8.12 -12.13 -20.16
N GLY A 32 7.74 -13.32 -20.63
CA GLY A 32 8.09 -14.58 -19.96
C GLY A 32 7.54 -14.63 -18.54
N ASN A 33 8.43 -14.69 -17.55
CA ASN A 33 8.10 -14.66 -16.11
C ASN A 33 8.12 -13.25 -15.50
N THR A 34 8.27 -12.21 -16.32
CA THR A 34 8.35 -10.81 -15.86
C THR A 34 7.05 -10.06 -16.14
N LEU A 35 6.51 -9.38 -15.13
CA LEU A 35 5.34 -8.51 -15.23
C LEU A 35 5.76 -7.04 -15.17
N ARG A 36 5.42 -6.26 -16.19
CA ARG A 36 5.59 -4.79 -16.16
C ARG A 36 4.35 -4.16 -15.54
N ILE A 37 4.49 -3.50 -14.40
CA ILE A 37 3.37 -2.94 -13.64
C ILE A 37 3.52 -1.44 -13.36
N ARG A 38 2.41 -0.76 -13.07
CA ARG A 38 2.37 0.65 -12.62
C ARG A 38 1.49 0.81 -11.39
N GLY A 39 1.75 1.87 -10.61
CA GLY A 39 0.98 2.19 -9.40
C GLY A 39 1.37 1.34 -8.20
N VAL A 40 2.64 0.94 -8.11
CA VAL A 40 3.19 0.23 -6.95
C VAL A 40 3.62 1.21 -5.87
N ASP A 41 3.52 0.78 -4.62
CA ASP A 41 3.95 1.48 -3.41
C ASP A 41 4.94 0.62 -2.59
N ILE A 42 5.83 -0.08 -3.30
CA ILE A 42 6.84 -0.99 -2.74
C ILE A 42 8.26 -0.51 -3.09
N VAL A 43 9.22 -0.86 -2.24
CA VAL A 43 10.65 -0.60 -2.51
C VAL A 43 11.26 -1.71 -3.36
N ASP A 44 12.30 -1.35 -4.11
CA ASP A 44 13.05 -2.31 -4.94
C ASP A 44 13.61 -3.47 -4.10
N GLY A 45 13.64 -4.67 -4.67
CA GLY A 45 14.04 -5.90 -3.98
C GLY A 45 13.05 -6.45 -2.95
N THR A 46 11.86 -5.84 -2.77
CA THR A 46 10.81 -6.39 -1.89
C THR A 46 10.39 -7.79 -2.35
N PRO A 47 10.43 -8.83 -1.50
CA PRO A 47 10.02 -10.18 -1.88
C PRO A 47 8.53 -10.25 -2.24
N LEU A 48 8.23 -10.91 -3.36
CA LEU A 48 6.87 -11.19 -3.79
C LEU A 48 6.38 -12.50 -3.18
N LEU A 49 5.20 -12.47 -2.55
CA LEU A 49 4.59 -13.66 -1.93
C LEU A 49 3.54 -14.31 -2.83
N ASP A 50 2.74 -13.51 -3.54
CA ASP A 50 1.54 -13.98 -4.23
C ASP A 50 1.09 -12.97 -5.32
N ILE A 51 0.37 -13.47 -6.34
CA ILE A 51 -0.27 -12.67 -7.38
C ILE A 51 -1.70 -13.19 -7.57
N LYS A 52 -2.68 -12.27 -7.55
CA LYS A 52 -4.09 -12.59 -7.82
C LYS A 52 -4.67 -11.62 -8.84
N PRO A 53 -5.61 -12.07 -9.70
CA PRO A 53 -6.35 -11.16 -10.57
C PRO A 53 -7.22 -10.24 -9.71
N TYR A 54 -7.22 -8.94 -10.05
CA TYR A 54 -8.15 -7.98 -9.48
C TYR A 54 -9.51 -8.12 -10.16
N VAL A 55 -10.55 -8.37 -9.38
CA VAL A 55 -11.93 -8.55 -9.84
C VAL A 55 -12.80 -7.52 -9.11
N PRO A 56 -13.19 -6.40 -9.78
CA PRO A 56 -13.93 -5.31 -9.15
C PRO A 56 -15.16 -5.75 -8.37
N GLU A 57 -15.89 -6.76 -8.87
CA GLU A 57 -17.08 -7.33 -8.26
C GLU A 57 -16.83 -7.94 -6.87
N PHE A 58 -15.60 -8.40 -6.60
CA PHE A 58 -15.21 -8.99 -5.32
C PHE A 58 -14.37 -8.05 -4.46
N ASP A 59 -13.51 -7.26 -5.10
CA ASP A 59 -12.50 -6.44 -4.42
C ASP A 59 -12.99 -5.05 -4.04
N VAL A 60 -14.02 -4.51 -4.71
CA VAL A 60 -14.59 -3.20 -4.39
C VAL A 60 -15.77 -3.36 -3.45
N ARG A 61 -15.61 -2.90 -2.20
CA ARG A 61 -16.70 -2.80 -1.23
C ARG A 61 -17.03 -1.34 -0.93
N LYS A 62 -18.31 -0.99 -1.04
CA LYS A 62 -18.81 0.31 -0.57
C LYS A 62 -18.75 0.34 0.96
N ALA A 63 -17.97 1.27 1.50
CA ALA A 63 -17.93 1.51 2.93
C ALA A 63 -18.90 2.65 3.28
N GLU A 64 -19.71 2.45 4.32
CA GLU A 64 -20.57 3.52 4.87
C GLU A 64 -19.76 4.60 5.58
N ARG A 65 -18.62 4.21 6.19
CA ARG A 65 -17.70 5.08 6.93
C ARG A 65 -16.28 4.58 6.81
N ILE A 66 -15.31 5.50 6.91
CA ILE A 66 -13.87 5.17 6.97
C ILE A 66 -13.23 5.66 8.28
N GLY A 67 -14.05 6.11 9.23
CA GLY A 67 -13.63 6.42 10.60
C GLY A 67 -12.70 7.61 10.67
N TRP A 68 -11.60 7.51 11.43
CA TRP A 68 -10.68 8.62 11.65
C TRP A 68 -10.06 9.18 10.35
N LEU A 69 -10.03 8.38 9.27
CA LEU A 69 -9.55 8.77 7.95
C LEU A 69 -10.45 9.81 7.25
N GLU A 70 -11.73 9.93 7.61
CA GLU A 70 -12.67 10.90 7.00
C GLU A 70 -12.14 12.33 7.08
N ARG A 71 -11.49 12.67 8.19
CA ARG A 71 -10.89 13.99 8.45
C ARG A 71 -9.64 14.28 7.60
N ARG A 72 -9.07 13.26 6.96
CA ARG A 72 -7.76 13.35 6.28
C ARG A 72 -7.80 12.86 4.83
N VAL A 73 -8.88 12.20 4.39
CA VAL A 73 -8.99 11.58 3.05
C VAL A 73 -8.80 12.60 1.92
N SER A 74 -9.28 13.84 2.11
CA SER A 74 -9.10 14.93 1.16
C SER A 74 -7.63 15.34 0.97
N LYS A 75 -6.73 14.98 1.89
CA LYS A 75 -5.29 15.30 1.83
C LYS A 75 -4.45 14.16 1.25
N LEU A 76 -5.01 12.98 1.02
CA LEU A 76 -4.27 11.79 0.53
C LEU A 76 -3.49 12.08 -0.74
N HIS A 77 -4.13 12.67 -1.74
CA HIS A 77 -3.51 12.98 -3.04
C HIS A 77 -2.34 13.98 -2.97
N LYS A 78 -2.20 14.70 -1.85
CA LYS A 78 -1.12 15.67 -1.62
C LYS A 78 -0.02 15.12 -0.70
N THR A 79 -0.28 14.00 -0.04
CA THR A 79 0.63 13.45 0.97
C THR A 79 1.67 12.59 0.27
N ARG A 80 2.95 12.86 0.56
CA ARG A 80 4.08 12.04 0.10
C ARG A 80 4.66 11.26 1.27
N ASP A 81 5.43 10.23 0.95
CA ASP A 81 6.29 9.59 1.92
C ASP A 81 7.22 10.62 2.56
N ASP A 82 7.40 10.51 3.87
CA ASP A 82 8.25 11.39 4.69
C ASP A 82 9.50 10.65 5.19
N GLY A 83 9.81 9.49 4.62
CA GLY A 83 11.04 8.75 4.88
C GLY A 83 11.06 8.03 6.22
N ARG A 84 9.98 8.06 7.00
CA ARG A 84 9.92 7.46 8.36
C ARG A 84 10.13 5.94 8.37
N PHE A 85 10.05 5.30 7.22
CA PHE A 85 10.23 3.85 7.03
C PHE A 85 11.43 3.50 6.15
N SER A 86 12.12 4.50 5.59
CA SER A 86 13.36 4.30 4.87
C SER A 86 14.43 3.99 5.91
N LYS A 87 15.05 2.81 5.82
CA LYS A 87 16.32 2.59 6.53
C LYS A 87 17.39 3.40 5.79
N ASP A 88 18.23 4.11 6.53
CA ASP A 88 19.51 4.56 5.99
C ASP A 88 20.25 3.32 5.50
N VAL A 89 20.38 3.19 4.18
CA VAL A 89 21.30 2.23 3.58
C VAL A 89 22.69 2.84 3.71
N SER A 90 23.17 2.96 4.96
CA SER A 90 24.60 3.05 5.22
C SER A 90 25.15 1.64 5.09
N THR A 91 25.80 1.40 3.95
CA THR A 91 26.77 0.32 3.63
C THR A 91 26.87 -0.86 4.58
#